data_AF-A0A7S0QDG4-F1
#
_entry.id   AF-A0A7S0QDG4-F1
#
_cell.length_a   1.000
_cell.length_b   1.000
_cell.length_c   1.000
_cell.angle_alpha   90.00
_cell.angle_beta   90.00
_cell.angle_gamma   90.00
#
_symmetry.space_group_name_H-M   'P 1'
#
loop_
_entity.id
_entity.type
_entity.pdbx_description
1 polymer ?
#
loop_
_entity_poly.entity_id
_entity_poly.type
_entity_poly.pdbx_seq_one_letter_code
_entity_poly.pdbx_strand_id
1 'polypeptide(L)'
;GSVLAYYGDIGRRVNGLRDRRAVRDEIVAFVRGELPPDMSGAPPRKLLPTAAEAQEYVQRTLQPLVVEGLRALVLAKPEQPLRFLATWLMDNNPNRPAVADVPRVVLPKPKRETQEEKD
;
A
#
# COMPACT_ATOMS: atom_id res chain seq x y z
N GLY A 1 20.92 -6.33 -4.47
CA GLY A 1 21.87 -6.08 -3.38
C GLY A 1 22.11 -7.38 -2.65
N SER A 2 23.38 -7.80 -2.55
CA SER A 2 23.76 -9.08 -1.91
C SER A 2 23.56 -9.02 -0.39
N VAL A 3 23.09 -10.10 0.21
CA VAL A 3 22.97 -10.28 1.68
C VAL A 3 24.30 -9.99 2.38
N LEU A 4 25.43 -10.27 1.74
CA LEU A 4 26.76 -9.95 2.26
C LEU A 4 27.04 -8.45 2.34
N ALA A 5 26.44 -7.63 1.47
CA ALA A 5 26.56 -6.17 1.54
C ALA A 5 25.81 -5.60 2.75
N TYR A 6 24.70 -6.22 3.16
CA TYR A 6 23.95 -5.87 4.36
C TYR A 6 24.73 -6.21 5.64
N TYR A 7 25.38 -7.37 5.71
CA TYR A 7 26.24 -7.74 6.84
C TYR A 7 27.54 -6.91 6.92
N GLY A 8 28.10 -6.48 5.78
CA GLY A 8 29.24 -5.56 5.75
C GLY A 8 28.92 -4.18 6.35
N ASP A 9 27.68 -3.71 6.20
CA ASP A 9 27.19 -2.47 6.82
C ASP A 9 26.82 -2.64 8.29
N ILE A 10 26.32 -3.80 8.70
CA ILE A 10 26.08 -4.13 10.12
C ILE A 10 27.40 -4.26 10.88
N GLY A 11 28.43 -4.88 10.30
CA GLY A 11 29.74 -5.02 10.94
C GLY A 11 30.39 -3.67 11.29
N ARG A 12 30.15 -2.62 10.49
CA ARG A 12 30.60 -1.26 10.81
C ARG A 12 29.78 -0.58 11.92
N ARG A 13 28.51 -0.97 12.10
CA ARG A 13 27.60 -0.44 13.13
C ARG A 13 27.82 -1.05 14.52
N VAL A 14 28.52 -2.18 14.61
CA VAL A 14 28.84 -2.87 15.89
C VAL A 14 30.05 -2.24 16.61
N ASN A 15 30.69 -1.20 16.05
CA ASN A 15 31.77 -0.43 16.69
C ASN A 15 31.26 0.52 17.81
N GLY A 16 30.66 -0.02 18.87
CA GLY A 16 30.70 0.55 20.23
C GLY A 16 30.06 1.93 20.50
N LEU A 17 29.32 2.53 19.56
CA LEU A 17 28.74 3.88 19.70
C LEU A 17 27.22 3.91 19.94
N ARG A 18 26.62 2.83 20.44
CA ARG A 18 25.18 2.82 20.81
C ARG A 18 25.00 3.06 22.30
N ASP A 19 24.19 4.06 22.65
CA ASP A 19 23.77 4.33 24.02
C ASP A 19 22.94 3.17 24.58
N ARG A 20 23.14 2.84 25.86
CA ARG A 20 22.47 1.73 26.56
C ARG A 20 20.94 1.86 26.53
N ARG A 21 20.43 3.10 26.49
CA ARG A 21 19.00 3.40 26.38
C ARG A 21 18.45 3.04 25.01
N ALA A 22 19.16 3.38 23.93
CA ALA A 22 18.75 3.04 22.57
C ALA A 22 18.64 1.52 22.35
N VAL A 23 19.56 0.75 22.93
CA VAL A 23 19.50 -0.72 22.89
C VAL A 23 18.30 -1.25 23.67
N ARG A 24 18.02 -0.69 24.85
CA ARG A 24 16.85 -1.06 25.66
C ARG A 24 15.54 -0.77 24.92
N ASP A 25 15.43 0.39 24.29
CA ASP A 25 14.23 0.82 23.59
C ASP A 25 13.94 -0.10 22.39
N GLU A 26 14.98 -0.52 21.67
CA GLU A 26 14.88 -1.52 20.59
C GLU A 26 14.42 -2.89 21.11
N ILE A 27 14.97 -3.36 22.23
CA ILE A 27 14.53 -4.62 22.87
C ILE A 27 13.06 -4.53 23.31
N VAL A 28 12.65 -3.40 23.89
CA VAL A 28 11.26 -3.18 24.32
C VAL A 28 10.33 -3.16 23.10
N ALA A 29 10.71 -2.50 22.02
CA ALA A 29 9.94 -2.45 20.80
C ALA A 29 9.86 -3.82 20.10
N PHE A 30 10.93 -4.63 20.12
CA PHE A 30 10.90 -6.03 19.67
C PHE A 30 9.93 -6.88 20.50
N VAL A 31 9.99 -6.80 21.83
CA VAL A 31 9.08 -7.54 22.72
C VAL A 31 7.62 -7.14 22.53
N ARG A 32 7.36 -5.88 22.15
CA ARG A 32 6.03 -5.36 21.81
C ARG A 32 5.58 -5.67 20.37
N GLY A 33 6.44 -6.27 19.55
CA GLY A 33 6.14 -6.58 18.13
C GLY A 33 6.20 -5.37 17.19
N GLU A 34 6.78 -4.25 17.67
CA GLU A 34 6.97 -3.00 16.92
C GLU A 34 8.25 -3.02 16.07
N LEU A 35 9.17 -3.97 16.32
CA LEU A 35 10.22 -4.33 15.37
C LEU A 35 9.87 -5.65 14.67
N PRO A 36 10.12 -5.77 13.35
CA PRO A 36 9.97 -7.05 12.70
C PRO A 36 10.96 -8.07 13.29
N PRO A 37 10.56 -9.36 13.41
CA PRO A 37 11.36 -10.39 14.07
C PRO A 37 12.69 -10.69 13.36
N ASP A 38 12.88 -10.17 12.15
CA ASP A 38 14.09 -10.29 11.36
C ASP A 38 15.14 -9.20 11.64
N MET A 39 14.86 -8.23 12.53
CA MET A 39 15.75 -7.10 12.87
C MET A 39 16.27 -6.35 11.63
N SER A 40 15.52 -6.37 10.52
CA SER A 40 15.93 -5.82 9.22
C SER A 40 15.95 -4.29 9.17
N GLY A 41 15.45 -3.62 10.22
CA GLY A 41 15.18 -2.18 10.21
C GLY A 41 14.04 -1.77 9.26
N ALA A 42 13.34 -2.74 8.65
CA ALA A 42 12.10 -2.47 7.93
C ALA A 42 11.04 -1.96 8.94
N PRO A 43 10.17 -1.02 8.52
CA PRO A 43 9.08 -0.57 9.39
C PRO A 43 8.22 -1.78 9.79
N PRO A 44 7.69 -1.81 11.02
CA PRO A 44 6.80 -2.90 11.45
C PRO A 44 5.68 -3.08 10.44
N ARG A 45 5.39 -4.34 10.09
CA ARG A 45 4.20 -4.64 9.29
C ARG A 45 3.00 -4.11 10.07
N LYS A 46 2.18 -3.25 9.45
CA LYS A 46 0.94 -2.77 10.06
C LYS A 46 0.16 -3.99 10.56
N LEU A 47 -0.19 -3.97 11.84
CA LEU A 47 -1.00 -5.02 12.43
C LEU A 47 -2.32 -5.12 11.66
N LEU A 48 -2.78 -6.35 11.44
CA LEU A 48 -4.12 -6.56 10.91
C LEU A 48 -5.13 -6.02 11.93
N PRO A 49 -6.20 -5.37 11.47
CA PRO A 49 -7.23 -4.88 12.37
C PRO A 49 -7.83 -6.06 13.15
N THR A 50 -8.18 -5.81 14.40
CA THR A 50 -8.98 -6.73 15.19
C THR A 50 -10.35 -6.93 14.54
N ALA A 51 -11.07 -8.00 14.92
CA ALA A 51 -12.40 -8.26 14.39
C ALA A 51 -13.36 -7.08 14.63
N ALA A 52 -13.26 -6.42 15.79
CA ALA A 52 -14.05 -5.25 16.14
C ALA A 52 -13.72 -4.03 15.25
N GLU A 53 -12.42 -3.73 15.08
CA GLU A 53 -11.97 -2.63 14.21
C GLU A 53 -12.34 -2.86 12.75
N ALA A 54 -12.26 -4.10 12.28
CA ALA A 54 -12.68 -4.47 10.93
C ALA A 54 -14.19 -4.28 10.73
N GLN A 55 -15.01 -4.70 11.70
CA GLN A 55 -16.46 -4.48 11.67
C GLN A 55 -16.82 -3.01 11.67
N GLU A 56 -16.20 -2.21 12.55
CA GLU A 56 -16.41 -0.77 12.60
C GLU A 56 -16.05 -0.12 11.26
N TYR A 57 -14.93 -0.50 10.66
CA TYR A 57 -14.51 0.01 9.36
C TYR A 57 -15.53 -0.30 8.25
N VAL A 58 -16.05 -1.54 8.22
CA VAL A 58 -17.08 -1.95 7.26
C VAL A 58 -18.35 -1.12 7.46
N GLN A 59 -18.82 -0.98 8.69
CA GLN A 59 -20.05 -0.24 9.01
C GLN A 59 -19.92 1.25 8.66
N ARG A 60 -18.80 1.86 9.03
CA ARG A 60 -18.60 3.31 8.85
C ARG A 60 -18.32 3.69 7.41
N THR A 61 -17.56 2.86 6.69
CA THR A 61 -16.97 3.27 5.40
C THR A 61 -17.64 2.61 4.21
N LEU A 62 -17.95 1.30 4.31
CA LEU A 62 -18.43 0.52 3.18
C LEU A 62 -19.96 0.40 3.14
N GLN A 63 -20.58 0.24 4.31
CA GLN A 63 -22.01 -0.02 4.43
C GLN A 63 -22.92 1.02 3.74
N PRO A 64 -22.71 2.35 3.86
CA PRO A 64 -23.59 3.31 3.18
C PRO A 64 -23.57 3.12 1.65
N LEU A 65 -22.36 3.01 1.06
CA LEU A 65 -22.19 2.85 -0.37
C LEU A 65 -22.75 1.51 -0.88
N VAL A 66 -22.50 0.42 -0.16
CA VAL A 66 -23.00 -0.91 -0.54
C VAL A 66 -24.53 -0.96 -0.48
N VAL A 67 -25.15 -0.35 0.53
CA VAL A 67 -26.61 -0.29 0.64
C VAL A 67 -27.23 0.46 -0.53
N GLU A 68 -26.64 1.58 -0.95
CA GLU A 68 -27.10 2.31 -2.14
C GLU A 68 -26.93 1.48 -3.42
N GLY A 69 -25.80 0.79 -3.58
CA GLY A 69 -25.58 -0.09 -4.72
C GLY A 69 -26.57 -1.25 -4.77
N LEU A 70 -26.91 -1.83 -3.61
CA LEU A 70 -27.95 -2.87 -3.52
C LEU A 70 -29.34 -2.32 -3.86
N ARG A 71 -29.66 -1.09 -3.48
CA ARG A 71 -30.91 -0.43 -3.91
C ARG A 71 -30.95 -0.25 -5.42
N ALA A 72 -29.85 0.24 -6.02
CA ALA A 72 -29.73 0.38 -7.47
C ALA A 72 -29.86 -0.97 -8.19
N LEU A 73 -29.29 -2.04 -7.62
CA LEU A 73 -29.38 -3.40 -8.14
C LEU A 73 -30.83 -3.90 -8.18
N VAL A 74 -31.59 -3.71 -7.09
CA VAL A 74 -33.00 -4.14 -7.00
C VAL A 74 -33.90 -3.38 -7.97
N LEU A 75 -33.57 -2.11 -8.26
CA LEU A 75 -34.31 -1.30 -9.23
C LEU A 75 -34.00 -1.72 -10.68
N ALA A 76 -32.72 -1.92 -11.01
CA ALA A 76 -32.29 -2.24 -12.37
C ALA A 76 -32.58 -3.70 -12.77
N LYS A 77 -32.59 -4.64 -11.81
CA LYS A 77 -32.74 -6.09 -12.02
C LYS A 77 -31.98 -6.61 -13.26
N PRO A 78 -30.68 -6.33 -13.37
CA PRO A 78 -29.89 -6.72 -14.53
C PRO A 78 -29.70 -8.24 -14.58
N GLU A 79 -29.49 -8.80 -15.77
CA GLU A 79 -29.18 -10.24 -15.94
C GLU A 79 -27.92 -10.66 -15.18
N GLN A 80 -26.96 -9.74 -15.01
CA GLN A 80 -25.67 -10.00 -14.36
C GLN A 80 -25.50 -9.11 -13.12
N PRO A 81 -26.12 -9.48 -11.98
CA PRO A 81 -26.19 -8.62 -10.80
C PRO A 81 -24.83 -8.27 -10.20
N LEU A 82 -23.91 -9.24 -10.14
CA LEU A 82 -22.57 -9.00 -9.58
C LEU A 82 -21.74 -8.03 -10.43
N ARG A 83 -21.82 -8.15 -11.77
CA ARG A 83 -21.09 -7.25 -12.67
C ARG A 83 -21.62 -5.83 -12.56
N PHE A 84 -22.95 -5.68 -12.58
CA PHE A 84 -23.60 -4.38 -12.40
C PHE A 84 -23.23 -3.72 -11.07
N LEU A 85 -23.27 -4.47 -9.96
CA LEU A 85 -22.93 -3.92 -8.65
C LEU A 85 -21.46 -3.50 -8.58
N ALA A 86 -20.55 -4.29 -9.15
CA ALA A 86 -19.13 -3.97 -9.19
C ALA A 86 -18.87 -2.69 -9.99
N THR A 87 -19.47 -2.54 -11.17
CA THR A 87 -19.35 -1.30 -11.97
C THR A 87 -19.96 -0.11 -11.22
N TRP A 88 -21.14 -0.29 -10.65
CA TRP A 88 -21.83 0.76 -9.89
C TRP A 88 -20.98 1.25 -8.71
N LEU A 89 -20.34 0.35 -7.96
CA LEU A 89 -19.47 0.71 -6.83
C LEU A 89 -18.22 1.46 -7.28
N MET A 90 -17.66 1.13 -8.44
CA MET A 90 -16.49 1.82 -8.99
C MET A 90 -16.83 3.24 -9.43
N ASP A 91 -17.99 3.41 -10.06
CA ASP A 91 -18.44 4.70 -10.60
C ASP A 91 -18.88 5.67 -9.48
N ASN A 92 -19.41 5.15 -8.37
CA ASN A 92 -19.92 5.93 -7.25
C ASN A 92 -18.94 5.99 -6.06
N ASN A 93 -17.67 5.66 -6.25
CA ASN A 93 -16.69 5.66 -5.17
C ASN A 93 -16.29 7.09 -4.76
N PRO A 94 -16.62 7.55 -3.53
CA PRO A 94 -16.30 8.92 -3.08
C PRO A 94 -14.80 9.19 -2.97
N ASN A 95 -13.98 8.14 -2.84
CA ASN A 95 -12.52 8.25 -2.77
C ASN A 95 -11.86 8.36 -4.15
N ARG A 96 -12.62 8.17 -5.22
CA ARG A 96 -12.15 8.28 -6.60
C ARG A 96 -13.09 9.16 -7.42
N PRO A 97 -13.10 10.48 -7.16
CA PRO A 97 -13.88 11.39 -7.98
C PRO A 97 -13.43 11.27 -9.44
N ALA A 98 -14.39 11.19 -10.36
CA ALA A 98 -14.12 11.21 -11.78
C ALA A 98 -13.51 12.57 -12.15
N VAL A 99 -12.19 12.64 -12.20
CA VAL A 99 -11.48 13.80 -12.74
C VAL A 99 -11.73 13.75 -14.25
N ALA A 100 -12.52 14.69 -14.76
CA ALA A 100 -12.67 14.92 -16.20
C ALA A 100 -11.26 15.01 -16.81
N ASP A 101 -11.04 14.25 -17.88
CA ASP A 101 -9.75 14.06 -18.54
C ASP A 101 -8.84 15.28 -18.46
N VAL A 102 -7.81 15.21 -17.62
CA VAL A 102 -6.67 16.12 -17.74
C VAL A 102 -5.96 15.70 -19.02
N PRO A 103 -5.84 16.56 -20.05
CA PRO A 103 -5.23 16.16 -21.31
C PRO A 103 -3.83 15.63 -21.01
N ARG A 104 -3.64 14.34 -21.29
CA ARG A 104 -2.37 13.66 -21.08
C ARG A 104 -1.32 14.39 -21.90
N VAL A 105 -0.47 15.18 -21.24
CA VAL A 105 0.69 15.80 -21.88
C VAL A 105 1.56 14.67 -22.41
N VAL A 106 1.48 14.44 -23.73
CA VAL A 106 2.31 13.44 -24.41
C VAL A 106 3.73 14.01 -24.42
N LEU A 107 4.55 13.58 -23.46
CA LEU A 107 5.97 13.88 -23.51
C LEU A 107 6.55 13.22 -24.78
N PRO A 108 7.28 13.98 -25.63
CA PRO A 108 7.92 13.42 -26.80
C PRO A 108 8.91 12.34 -26.34
N LYS A 109 8.81 11.14 -26.93
CA LYS A 109 9.76 10.06 -26.65
C LYS A 109 11.17 10.54 -27.04
N PRO A 110 12.18 10.38 -26.17
CA PRO A 110 13.55 10.73 -26.53
C PRO A 110 13.97 9.87 -27.74
N LYS A 111 14.47 10.53 -28.78
CA LYS A 111 15.07 9.85 -29.94
C LYS A 111 16.22 9.00 -29.43
N ARG A 112 16.16 7.68 -29.65
CA ARG A 112 17.34 6.83 -29.51
C ARG A 112 18.31 7.26 -30.61
N GLU A 113 19.40 7.90 -30.24
CA GLU A 113 20.53 8.10 -31.13
C GLU A 113 21.14 6.73 -31.42
N THR A 114 20.88 6.21 -32.61
CA THR A 114 21.67 5.13 -33.19
C THR A 114 23.03 5.71 -33.49
N GLN A 115 24.04 5.38 -32.69
CA GLN A 115 25.43 5.58 -33.07
C GLN A 115 25.72 4.57 -34.18
N GLU A 116 25.77 5.05 -35.42
CA GLU A 116 26.46 4.34 -36.51
C GLU A 116 27.95 4.39 -36.20
N GLU A 117 28.46 3.26 -35.72
CA GLU A 117 29.87 2.91 -35.74
C GLU A 117 30.27 2.73 -37.22
N LYS A 118 31.02 3.70 -37.75
CA LYS A 118 31.70 3.63 -39.04
C LYS A 118 33.18 3.34 -38.81
N ASP A 119 33.60 2.18 -39.31
CA ASP A 119 34.90 1.76 -39.84
C ASP A 119 36.19 2.39 -39.29
#